data_AF-A0A3B9JC27-F1
#
_entry.id   AF-A0A3B9JC27-F1
#
_cell.length_a   1.000
_cell.length_b   1.000
_cell.length_c   1.000
_cell.angle_alpha   90.00
_cell.angle_beta   90.00
_cell.angle_gamma   90.00
#
_symmetry.space_group_name_H-M   'P 1'
#
loop_
_entity.id
_entity.type
_entity.pdbx_description
1 polymer ?
#
loop_
_entity_poly.entity_id
_entity_poly.type
_entity_poly.pdbx_seq_one_letter_code
_entity_poly.pdbx_strand_id
1 'polypeptide(L)'
;MSPQENDVNVRWQTIVARYAIPDKWRSAWQVVNSVLPFLVMWYVMYRSLEISYWLTLLLAIPTAGFMMRTFIIFHDCGHGSFFASAKANDIVGILTGLLSLTPYYHWR
;
A
#
# COMPACT_ATOMS: atom_id res chain seq x y z
N MET A 1 -53.15 -1.31 14.18
CA MET A 1 -52.19 -0.62 13.29
C MET A 1 -51.06 -0.16 14.18
N SER A 2 -50.00 -0.96 14.34
CA SER A 2 -48.88 -0.64 15.21
C SER A 2 -47.96 0.41 14.57
N PRO A 3 -47.35 1.32 15.33
CA PRO A 3 -46.47 2.35 14.79
C PRO A 3 -45.23 1.71 14.18
N GLN A 4 -44.89 2.09 12.95
CA GLN A 4 -43.62 1.72 12.31
C GLN A 4 -42.47 2.31 13.13
N GLU A 5 -41.65 1.43 13.67
CA GLU A 5 -40.36 1.73 14.28
C GLU A 5 -39.49 2.42 13.22
N ASN A 6 -39.25 3.72 13.40
CA ASN A 6 -38.30 4.47 12.60
C ASN A 6 -36.89 3.97 12.95
N ASP A 7 -36.49 2.87 12.32
CA ASP A 7 -35.10 2.41 12.29
C ASP A 7 -34.28 3.54 11.65
N VAL A 8 -33.59 4.32 12.48
CA VAL A 8 -32.55 5.23 12.03
C VAL A 8 -31.42 4.34 11.53
N ASN A 9 -31.59 3.86 10.31
CA ASN A 9 -30.61 3.09 9.58
C ASN A 9 -29.49 4.07 9.21
N VAL A 10 -28.65 4.39 10.19
CA VAL A 10 -27.43 5.15 9.96
C VAL A 10 -26.58 4.27 9.06
N ARG A 11 -26.72 4.48 7.75
CA ARG A 11 -25.92 3.81 6.73
C ARG A 11 -24.46 4.03 7.11
N TRP A 12 -23.79 2.99 7.60
CA TRP A 12 -22.37 3.01 7.94
C TRP A 12 -21.54 3.58 6.77
N GLN A 13 -22.01 3.40 5.53
CA GLN A 13 -21.45 3.99 4.32
C GLN A 13 -21.32 5.52 4.42
N THR A 14 -22.30 6.20 4.99
CA THR A 14 -22.30 7.67 5.15
C THR A 14 -21.28 8.14 6.19
N ILE A 15 -21.05 7.33 7.23
CA ILE A 15 -20.02 7.61 8.24
C ILE A 15 -18.62 7.47 7.62
N VAL A 16 -18.37 6.38 6.86
CA VAL A 16 -17.04 6.11 6.28
C VAL A 16 -16.75 6.92 5.02
N ALA A 17 -17.77 7.44 4.32
CA ALA A 17 -17.61 8.22 3.09
C ALA A 17 -16.66 9.42 3.23
N ARG A 18 -16.61 10.04 4.43
CA ARG A 18 -15.71 11.17 4.71
C ARG A 18 -14.22 10.77 4.68
N TYR A 19 -13.92 9.51 4.95
CA TYR A 19 -12.56 8.96 4.93
C TYR A 19 -12.19 8.34 3.58
N ALA A 20 -13.16 8.22 2.65
CA ALA A 20 -12.95 7.66 1.32
C ALA A 20 -12.45 8.69 0.30
N ILE A 21 -12.17 9.93 0.72
CA ILE A 21 -11.71 11.00 -0.17
C ILE A 21 -10.20 10.84 -0.41
N PRO A 22 -9.74 10.61 -1.65
CA PRO A 22 -8.32 10.46 -1.95
C PRO A 22 -7.58 11.81 -1.84
N ASP A 23 -6.58 11.87 -0.96
CA ASP A 23 -5.67 13.01 -0.82
C ASP A 23 -4.37 12.72 -1.58
N LYS A 24 -4.13 13.50 -2.65
CA LYS A 24 -2.98 13.32 -3.55
C LYS A 24 -1.63 13.42 -2.84
N TRP A 25 -1.50 14.35 -1.89
CA TRP A 25 -0.25 14.57 -1.17
C TRP A 25 0.00 13.42 -0.20
N ARG A 26 -1.04 13.01 0.54
CA ARG A 26 -0.93 11.89 1.48
C ARG A 26 -0.63 10.57 0.76
N SER A 27 -1.23 10.31 -0.40
CA SER A 27 -0.95 9.12 -1.20
C SER A 27 0.49 9.12 -1.74
N ALA A 28 0.97 10.26 -2.27
CA ALA A 28 2.35 10.37 -2.72
C ALA A 28 3.37 10.17 -1.58
N TRP A 29 3.10 10.76 -0.41
CA TRP A 29 3.96 10.58 0.76
C TRP A 29 4.00 9.13 1.26
N GLN A 30 2.89 8.41 1.20
CA GLN A 30 2.84 6.98 1.55
C GLN A 30 3.68 6.11 0.60
N VAL A 31 3.70 6.43 -0.70
CA VAL A 31 4.58 5.76 -1.67
C VAL A 31 6.04 6.00 -1.28
N VAL A 32 6.42 7.25 -1.09
CA VAL A 32 7.81 7.61 -0.75
C VAL A 32 8.25 6.97 0.56
N ASN A 33 7.44 7.07 1.62
CA ASN A 33 7.79 6.53 2.94
C ASN A 33 7.72 5.00 3.05
N SER A 34 7.28 4.30 2.00
CA SER A 34 7.27 2.84 1.95
C SER A 34 8.35 2.31 1.01
N VAL A 35 8.43 2.84 -0.21
CA VAL A 35 9.39 2.41 -1.24
C VAL A 35 10.81 2.83 -0.90
N LEU A 36 11.02 4.07 -0.45
CA LEU A 36 12.38 4.55 -0.17
C LEU A 36 13.04 3.77 0.98
N PRO A 37 12.39 3.57 2.14
CA PRO A 37 12.98 2.74 3.20
C PRO A 37 13.17 1.29 2.78
N PHE A 38 12.26 0.73 1.97
CA PHE A 38 12.45 -0.61 1.41
C PHE A 38 13.75 -0.72 0.59
N LEU A 39 13.98 0.21 -0.35
CA LEU A 39 15.18 0.20 -1.19
C LEU A 39 16.47 0.42 -0.37
N VAL A 40 16.42 1.33 0.61
CA VAL A 40 17.55 1.57 1.52
C VAL A 40 17.85 0.30 2.33
N MET A 41 16.84 -0.31 2.94
CA MET A 41 17.03 -1.51 3.77
C MET A 41 17.49 -2.70 2.93
N TRP A 42 16.97 -2.85 1.72
CA TRP A 42 17.43 -3.88 0.78
C TRP A 42 18.90 -3.70 0.40
N TYR A 43 19.33 -2.46 0.12
CA TYR A 43 20.75 -2.18 -0.12
C TYR A 43 21.61 -2.47 1.11
N VAL A 44 21.17 -2.09 2.31
CA VAL A 44 21.88 -2.38 3.56
C VAL A 44 21.98 -3.89 3.80
N MET A 45 20.91 -4.66 3.54
CA MET A 45 20.93 -6.13 3.60
C MET A 45 21.94 -6.74 2.63
N TYR A 46 22.04 -6.19 1.41
CA TYR A 46 23.03 -6.66 0.45
C TYR A 46 24.46 -6.43 0.97
N ARG A 47 24.73 -5.23 1.51
CA ARG A 47 26.04 -4.91 2.10
C ARG A 47 26.34 -5.71 3.37
N SER A 48 25.34 -6.07 4.17
CA SER A 48 25.56 -6.84 5.40
C SER A 48 26.00 -8.29 5.15
N LEU A 49 25.85 -8.81 3.92
CA LEU A 49 26.38 -10.13 3.55
C LEU A 49 27.91 -10.21 3.68
N GLU A 50 28.63 -9.10 3.52
CA GLU A 50 30.07 -9.02 3.74
C GLU A 50 30.45 -9.16 5.23
N ILE A 51 29.49 -8.94 6.14
CA ILE A 51 29.70 -8.90 7.59
C ILE A 51 29.20 -10.19 8.24
N SER A 52 27.92 -10.54 8.08
CA SER A 52 27.33 -11.72 8.69
C SER A 52 25.95 -12.05 8.12
N TYR A 53 25.71 -13.33 7.82
CA TYR A 53 24.39 -13.82 7.44
C TYR A 53 23.33 -13.59 8.53
N TRP A 54 23.69 -13.67 9.81
CA TRP A 54 22.74 -13.44 10.92
C TRP A 54 22.26 -12.00 10.97
N LEU A 55 23.13 -11.04 10.66
CA LEU A 55 22.76 -9.63 10.55
C LEU A 55 21.78 -9.43 9.38
N THR A 56 22.06 -10.05 8.23
CA THR A 56 21.15 -10.00 7.07
C THR A 56 19.79 -10.61 7.42
N LEU A 57 19.74 -11.75 8.13
CA LEU A 57 18.49 -12.37 8.57
C LEU A 57 17.70 -11.48 9.53
N LEU A 58 18.38 -10.78 10.46
CA LEU A 58 17.73 -9.81 11.35
C LEU A 58 17.12 -8.64 10.55
N LEU A 59 17.86 -8.10 9.58
CA LEU A 59 17.40 -7.01 8.71
C LEU A 59 16.28 -7.43 7.75
N ALA A 60 16.14 -8.73 7.45
CA ALA A 60 15.06 -9.24 6.61
C ALA A 60 13.67 -8.96 7.20
N ILE A 61 13.54 -8.97 8.54
CA ILE A 61 12.27 -8.74 9.24
C ILE A 61 11.70 -7.34 8.93
N PRO A 62 12.40 -6.22 9.23
CA PRO A 62 11.90 -4.89 8.90
C PRO A 62 11.79 -4.66 7.39
N THR A 63 12.69 -5.24 6.58
CA THR A 63 12.62 -5.15 5.11
C THR A 63 11.34 -5.77 4.57
N ALA A 64 10.95 -6.95 5.08
CA ALA A 64 9.70 -7.60 4.73
C ALA A 64 8.49 -6.73 5.12
N GLY A 65 8.55 -6.02 6.24
CA GLY A 65 7.53 -5.04 6.64
C GLY A 65 7.35 -3.92 5.61
N PHE A 66 8.44 -3.32 5.12
CA PHE A 66 8.36 -2.30 4.06
C PHE A 66 7.94 -2.86 2.70
N MET A 67 8.35 -4.09 2.37
CA MET A 67 7.86 -4.79 1.18
C MET A 67 6.35 -5.02 1.26
N MET A 68 5.83 -5.47 2.40
CA MET A 68 4.39 -5.65 2.62
C MET A 68 3.62 -4.35 2.44
N ARG A 69 4.14 -3.23 2.98
CA ARG A 69 3.54 -1.89 2.74
C ARG A 69 3.52 -1.52 1.27
N THR A 70 4.62 -1.79 0.55
CA THR A 70 4.70 -1.55 -0.89
C THR A 70 3.68 -2.39 -1.65
N PHE A 71 3.44 -3.64 -1.22
CA PHE A 71 2.43 -4.53 -1.79
C PHE A 71 1.00 -4.07 -1.50
N ILE A 72 0.72 -3.52 -0.30
CA ILE A 72 -0.59 -2.93 0.00
C ILE A 72 -0.89 -1.76 -0.94
N ILE A 73 0.10 -0.89 -1.19
CA ILE A 73 -0.03 0.20 -2.15
C ILE A 73 -0.28 -0.33 -3.57
N PHE A 74 0.46 -1.36 -3.99
CA PHE A 74 0.24 -2.05 -5.25
C PHE A 74 -1.20 -2.57 -5.39
N HIS A 75 -1.69 -3.26 -4.37
CA HIS A 75 -3.04 -3.82 -4.30
C HIS A 75 -4.11 -2.72 -4.43
N ASP A 76 -3.97 -1.64 -3.67
CA ASP A 76 -4.92 -0.52 -3.70
C ASP A 76 -4.87 0.25 -5.03
N CYS A 77 -3.70 0.32 -5.67
CA CYS A 77 -3.56 0.81 -7.03
C CYS A 77 -4.23 -0.13 -8.05
N GLY A 78 -4.21 -1.45 -7.84
CA GLY A 78 -4.94 -2.43 -8.65
C GLY A 78 -6.45 -2.20 -8.61
N HIS A 79 -7.00 -1.92 -7.43
CA HIS A 79 -8.41 -1.52 -7.26
C HIS A 79 -8.72 -0.11 -7.78
N GLY A 80 -7.70 0.70 -8.06
CA GLY A 80 -7.86 2.09 -8.48
C GLY A 80 -8.32 3.04 -7.36
N SER A 81 -8.22 2.63 -6.08
CA SER A 81 -8.70 3.39 -4.92
C SER A 81 -7.63 4.27 -4.27
N PHE A 82 -6.34 4.04 -4.57
CA PHE A 82 -5.24 4.70 -3.88
C PHE A 82 -5.03 6.17 -4.29
N PHE A 83 -5.15 6.47 -5.58
CA PHE A 83 -5.17 7.84 -6.14
C PHE A 83 -6.54 8.15 -6.76
N ALA A 84 -6.89 9.44 -6.79
CA ALA A 84 -8.05 9.93 -7.54
C ALA A 84 -7.91 9.73 -9.08
N SER A 85 -6.69 9.58 -9.59
CA SER A 85 -6.40 9.43 -11.01
C SER A 85 -6.11 7.97 -11.35
N ALA A 86 -6.89 7.39 -12.26
CA ALA A 86 -6.65 6.03 -12.76
C ALA A 86 -5.23 5.87 -13.35
N LYS A 87 -4.75 6.86 -14.11
CA LYS A 87 -3.40 6.83 -14.68
C LYS A 87 -2.31 6.82 -13.59
N ALA A 88 -2.51 7.54 -12.49
CA ALA A 88 -1.56 7.53 -11.38
C ALA A 88 -1.53 6.17 -10.67
N ASN A 89 -2.70 5.55 -10.48
CA ASN A 89 -2.80 4.19 -9.96
C ASN A 89 -2.08 3.19 -10.88
N ASP A 90 -2.30 3.25 -12.19
CA ASP A 90 -1.65 2.34 -13.14
C ASP A 90 -0.12 2.49 -13.10
N ILE A 91 0.41 3.72 -13.14
CA ILE A 91 1.86 3.96 -13.12
C ILE A 91 2.48 3.46 -11.81
N VAL A 92 1.91 3.84 -10.68
CA VAL A 92 2.45 3.44 -9.36
C VAL A 92 2.32 1.93 -9.18
N GLY A 93 1.17 1.36 -9.56
CA GLY A 93 0.92 -0.08 -9.53
C GLY A 93 1.90 -0.88 -10.38
N ILE A 94 2.26 -0.41 -11.57
CA ILE A 94 3.30 -1.06 -12.40
C ILE A 94 4.66 -1.01 -11.70
N LEU A 95 5.06 0.15 -11.16
CA LEU A 95 6.35 0.32 -10.50
C LEU A 95 6.45 -0.55 -9.23
N THR A 96 5.42 -0.53 -8.38
CA THR A 96 5.38 -1.37 -7.17
C THR A 96 5.21 -2.85 -7.52
N GLY A 97 4.48 -3.18 -8.58
CA GLY A 97 4.35 -4.55 -9.08
C GLY A 97 5.69 -5.12 -9.55
N LEU A 98 6.53 -4.30 -10.20
CA LEU A 98 7.89 -4.70 -10.56
C LEU A 98 8.73 -5.02 -9.31
N LEU A 99 8.63 -4.20 -8.25
CA LEU A 99 9.33 -4.44 -6.98
C LEU A 99 8.81 -5.72 -6.29
N SER A 100 7.51 -5.97 -6.35
CA SER A 100 6.86 -7.16 -5.78
C SER A 100 6.88 -8.37 -6.72
N LEU A 101 7.59 -8.30 -7.85
CA LEU A 101 7.67 -9.36 -8.86
C LEU A 101 6.29 -9.88 -9.30
N THR A 102 5.30 -8.99 -9.35
CA THR A 102 3.90 -9.29 -9.65
C THR A 102 3.43 -8.44 -10.84
N PRO A 103 3.04 -9.06 -11.99
CA PRO A 103 2.62 -8.32 -13.18
C PRO A 103 1.30 -7.58 -12.95
N TYR A 104 1.35 -6.25 -12.93
CA TYR A 104 0.22 -5.38 -12.54
C TYR A 104 -1.07 -5.64 -13.34
N TYR A 105 -1.02 -5.62 -14.67
CA TYR A 105 -2.23 -5.78 -15.49
C TYR A 105 -2.82 -7.19 -15.49
N HIS A 106 -2.06 -8.20 -15.08
CA HIS A 106 -2.59 -9.54 -14.92
C HIS A 106 -3.23 -9.73 -13.53
N TRP A 107 -2.76 -8.96 -12.54
CA TRP A 107 -3.26 -8.97 -11.18
C TRP A 107 -4.51 -8.12 -10.97
N ARG A 108 -4.57 -6.95 -11.61
CA ARG A 108 -5.71 -6.04 -11.60
C ARG A 108 -6.94 -6.68 -12.24
#